data_AF-A0A923AUS1-F1
#
_entry.id   AF-A0A923AUS1-F1
#
_cell.length_a   1.000
_cell.length_b   1.000
_cell.length_c   1.000
_cell.angle_alpha   90.00
_cell.angle_beta   90.00
_cell.angle_gamma   90.00
#
_symmetry.space_group_name_H-M   'P 1'
#
loop_
_entity.id
_entity.type
_entity.pdbx_description
1 polymer ?
#
loop_
_entity_poly.entity_id
_entity_poly.type
_entity_poly.pdbx_seq_one_letter_code
_entity_poly.pdbx_strand_id
1 'polypeptide(L)'
;MAREPKGGRTLIVGWYLNARVYRAATPGPNPRFMPNGEAIPITAEVQAADAVLLPPEARTFRVESRRTADAGFGQSPAWYGHPTIDSLVNAYIANTQRRILKSKAGRKARGKGGRRQTDPELRKAVEEAAVRHAGAYFQSDVGGACEVISVEREAKGWDLEAAGVEGTWLVEVKGLSGLRLSCEVTPNEFAAMNNPDHRKRYILYVVCNALDAPIASIFRWQADAWRTEDGRVLEIAPKTGAVLSCD
;
A
#
# COMPACT_ATOMS: atom_id res chain seq x y z
N MET A 1 -12.24 0.47 -11.14
CA MET A 1 -12.31 0.60 -9.66
C MET A 1 -12.98 -0.64 -9.09
N ALA A 2 -12.85 -0.91 -7.79
CA ALA A 2 -13.68 -1.92 -7.11
C ALA A 2 -13.91 -1.53 -5.65
N ARG A 3 -14.98 -2.07 -5.04
CA ARG A 3 -15.27 -1.90 -3.61
C ARG A 3 -14.44 -2.89 -2.81
N GLU A 4 -13.72 -2.40 -1.81
CA GLU A 4 -12.96 -3.25 -0.88
C GLU A 4 -13.91 -3.98 0.08
N PRO A 5 -13.81 -5.31 0.27
CA PRO A 5 -14.78 -6.06 1.08
C PRO A 5 -14.82 -5.70 2.57
N LYS A 6 -13.71 -5.23 3.16
CA LYS A 6 -13.60 -5.00 4.61
C LYS A 6 -13.89 -3.54 5.01
N GLY A 7 -13.31 -2.56 4.32
CA GLY A 7 -13.53 -1.14 4.57
C GLY A 7 -14.73 -0.54 3.81
N GLY A 8 -15.30 -1.25 2.84
CA GLY A 8 -16.45 -0.78 2.03
C GLY A 8 -16.15 0.41 1.12
N ARG A 9 -14.89 0.88 1.07
CA ARG A 9 -14.37 1.98 0.24
C ARG A 9 -14.22 1.55 -1.21
N THR A 10 -14.31 2.48 -2.16
CA THR A 10 -14.00 2.22 -3.58
C THR A 10 -12.57 2.64 -3.87
N LEU A 11 -11.77 1.71 -4.41
CA LEU A 11 -10.35 1.90 -4.71
C LEU A 11 -10.07 1.76 -6.21
N ILE A 12 -9.01 2.41 -6.68
CA ILE A 12 -8.41 2.09 -7.98
C ILE A 12 -7.64 0.77 -7.82
N VAL A 13 -8.10 -0.25 -8.55
CA VAL A 13 -7.53 -1.61 -8.52
C VAL A 13 -6.60 -1.91 -9.69
N GLY A 14 -6.50 -1.00 -10.66
CA GLY A 14 -5.85 -1.23 -11.95
C GLY A 14 -6.37 -0.25 -13.00
N TRP A 15 -5.76 -0.30 -14.19
CA TRP A 15 -6.09 0.55 -15.33
C TRP A 15 -5.70 -0.13 -16.65
N TYR A 16 -6.18 0.42 -17.75
CA TYR A 16 -5.91 -0.02 -19.12
C TYR A 16 -5.35 1.17 -19.89
N LEU A 17 -4.06 1.12 -20.25
CA LEU A 17 -3.41 2.17 -21.04
C LEU A 17 -3.78 2.02 -22.51
N ASN A 18 -3.80 3.11 -23.26
CA ASN A 18 -4.05 3.11 -24.71
C ASN A 18 -5.36 2.39 -25.13
N ALA A 19 -6.30 2.18 -24.20
CA ALA A 19 -7.50 1.41 -24.44
C ALA A 19 -8.45 2.16 -25.37
N ARG A 20 -8.96 1.47 -26.42
CA ARG A 20 -10.07 1.99 -27.20
C ARG A 20 -11.36 1.70 -26.43
N VAL A 21 -12.04 2.75 -26.00
CA VAL A 21 -13.38 2.67 -25.40
C VAL A 21 -14.43 2.87 -26.50
N TYR A 22 -15.39 1.95 -26.59
CA TYR A 22 -16.45 2.01 -27.59
C TYR A 22 -17.66 2.80 -27.07
N ARG A 23 -18.24 3.64 -27.95
CA ARG A 23 -19.42 4.47 -27.65
C ARG A 23 -20.71 3.63 -27.48
N ALA A 24 -20.78 2.48 -28.13
CA ALA A 24 -21.88 1.53 -28.03
C ALA A 24 -21.35 0.19 -27.50
N ALA A 25 -22.22 -0.57 -26.83
CA ALA A 25 -21.93 -1.95 -26.45
C ALA A 25 -21.64 -2.77 -27.72
N THR A 26 -20.39 -3.19 -27.88
CA THR A 26 -20.01 -4.15 -28.94
C THR A 26 -20.01 -5.56 -28.36
N PRO A 27 -20.42 -6.60 -29.13
CA PRO A 27 -20.23 -7.97 -28.70
C PRO A 27 -18.73 -8.22 -28.48
N GLY A 28 -18.34 -8.53 -27.25
CA GLY A 28 -16.96 -8.93 -26.96
C GLY A 28 -16.62 -10.25 -27.68
N PRO A 29 -15.34 -10.58 -27.86
CA PRO A 29 -14.91 -11.81 -28.54
C PRO A 29 -15.37 -13.11 -27.85
N ASN A 30 -15.91 -13.01 -26.62
CA ASN A 30 -16.58 -14.10 -25.93
C ASN A 30 -18.08 -13.78 -25.74
N PRO A 31 -18.99 -14.35 -26.56
CA PRO A 31 -20.43 -14.10 -26.45
C PRO A 31 -21.07 -14.65 -25.17
N ARG A 32 -20.34 -15.40 -24.34
CA ARG A 32 -20.80 -15.85 -23.01
C ARG A 32 -20.61 -14.80 -21.91
N PHE A 33 -19.93 -13.69 -22.18
CA PHE A 33 -19.65 -12.67 -21.17
C PHE A 33 -20.78 -11.62 -21.10
N MET A 34 -21.97 -12.09 -20.71
CA MET A 34 -23.12 -11.26 -20.35
C MET A 34 -23.40 -11.44 -18.86
N PRO A 35 -22.86 -10.58 -17.98
CA PRO A 35 -23.20 -10.61 -16.56
C PRO A 35 -24.72 -10.49 -16.40
N ASN A 36 -25.34 -11.49 -15.76
CA ASN A 36 -26.79 -11.61 -15.57
C ASN A 36 -27.63 -11.61 -16.87
N GLY A 37 -27.04 -11.89 -18.03
CA GLY A 37 -27.75 -11.86 -19.32
C GLY A 37 -27.96 -10.46 -19.91
N GLU A 38 -27.41 -9.41 -19.29
CA GLU A 38 -27.50 -8.04 -19.79
C GLU A 38 -26.31 -7.69 -20.72
N ALA A 39 -26.55 -6.78 -21.66
CA ALA A 39 -25.50 -6.22 -22.50
C ALA A 39 -24.61 -5.28 -21.67
N ILE A 40 -23.28 -5.45 -21.72
CA ILE A 40 -22.35 -4.61 -20.97
C ILE A 40 -22.39 -3.19 -21.56
N PRO A 41 -22.79 -2.15 -20.79
CA PRO A 41 -23.10 -0.83 -21.34
C PRO A 41 -21.87 -0.06 -21.85
N ILE A 42 -20.66 -0.41 -21.39
CA ILE A 42 -19.40 0.11 -21.91
C ILE A 42 -18.46 -1.06 -22.20
N THR A 43 -17.91 -1.06 -23.41
CA THR A 43 -16.91 -2.04 -23.85
C THR A 43 -15.61 -1.32 -24.20
N ALA A 44 -14.47 -1.95 -23.90
CA ALA A 44 -13.17 -1.41 -24.20
C ALA A 44 -12.20 -2.54 -24.58
N GLU A 45 -11.35 -2.28 -25.57
CA GLU A 45 -10.25 -3.18 -25.98
C GLU A 45 -8.90 -2.57 -25.62
N VAL A 46 -7.93 -3.43 -25.29
CA VAL A 46 -6.58 -3.05 -24.90
C VAL A 46 -5.61 -4.20 -25.14
N GLN A 47 -4.34 -3.89 -25.43
CA GLN A 47 -3.29 -4.90 -25.47
C GLN A 47 -3.01 -5.44 -24.06
N ALA A 48 -2.78 -6.75 -23.93
CA ALA A 48 -2.56 -7.36 -22.61
C ALA A 48 -1.32 -6.79 -21.87
N ALA A 49 -0.34 -6.25 -22.60
CA ALA A 49 0.83 -5.56 -22.04
C ALA A 49 0.50 -4.20 -21.41
N ASP A 50 -0.57 -3.54 -21.88
CA ASP A 50 -1.06 -2.23 -21.44
C ASP A 50 -2.13 -2.33 -20.34
N ALA A 51 -2.56 -3.55 -20.01
CA ALA A 51 -3.44 -3.85 -18.89
C ALA A 51 -2.64 -4.01 -17.58
N VAL A 52 -2.98 -3.21 -16.58
CA VAL A 52 -2.34 -3.25 -15.25
C VAL A 52 -3.37 -3.58 -14.17
N LEU A 53 -3.24 -4.75 -13.55
CA LEU A 53 -3.91 -5.08 -12.30
C LEU A 53 -2.96 -4.81 -11.13
N LEU A 54 -3.37 -3.98 -10.17
CA LEU A 54 -2.58 -3.69 -8.98
C LEU A 54 -2.65 -4.85 -7.98
N PRO A 55 -1.52 -5.23 -7.34
CA PRO A 55 -1.57 -6.06 -6.14
C PRO A 55 -2.25 -5.25 -5.01
N PRO A 56 -2.95 -5.88 -4.05
CA PRO A 56 -3.75 -5.19 -3.03
C PRO A 56 -3.02 -4.05 -2.30
N GLU A 57 -1.74 -4.24 -2.03
CA GLU A 57 -0.86 -3.33 -1.27
C GLU A 57 -0.58 -2.02 -2.01
N ALA A 58 -0.74 -2.00 -3.33
CA ALA A 58 -0.55 -0.80 -4.15
C ALA A 58 -1.85 -0.01 -4.37
N ARG A 59 -3.02 -0.50 -3.90
CA ARG A 59 -4.35 0.08 -4.18
C ARG A 59 -4.73 1.24 -3.25
N THR A 60 -3.81 2.19 -3.06
CA THR A 60 -3.96 3.24 -2.04
C THR A 60 -4.86 4.40 -2.47
N PHE A 61 -5.25 4.50 -3.74
CA PHE A 61 -6.10 5.60 -4.23
C PHE A 61 -7.58 5.30 -4.02
N ARG A 62 -8.18 5.98 -3.03
CA ARG A 62 -9.63 5.99 -2.77
C ARG A 62 -10.35 6.95 -3.73
N VAL A 63 -11.48 6.52 -4.24
CA VAL A 63 -12.40 7.34 -5.03
C VAL A 63 -13.66 7.56 -4.21
N GLU A 64 -14.02 8.83 -3.96
CA GLU A 64 -15.20 9.18 -3.17
C GLU A 64 -16.51 8.92 -3.91
N SER A 65 -17.58 8.66 -3.15
CA SER A 65 -18.92 8.58 -3.70
C SER A 65 -19.49 9.98 -3.92
N ARG A 66 -20.40 10.13 -4.88
CA ARG A 66 -21.15 11.39 -5.05
C ARG A 66 -22.06 11.75 -3.86
N ARG A 67 -22.21 10.84 -2.88
CA ARG A 67 -22.83 11.13 -1.58
C ARG A 67 -21.89 11.82 -0.58
N THR A 68 -20.57 11.74 -0.79
CA THR A 68 -19.54 12.27 0.13
C THR A 68 -18.71 13.39 -0.48
N ALA A 69 -18.62 13.49 -1.81
CA ALA A 69 -17.99 14.60 -2.52
C ALA A 69 -18.68 14.84 -3.88
N ASP A 70 -18.90 16.09 -4.29
CA ASP A 70 -19.61 16.42 -5.54
C ASP A 70 -18.97 15.83 -6.81
N ALA A 71 -17.64 15.72 -6.79
CA ALA A 71 -16.81 15.13 -7.82
C ALA A 71 -16.80 13.58 -7.81
N GLY A 72 -17.47 12.93 -6.86
CA GLY A 72 -17.42 11.48 -6.64
C GLY A 72 -18.24 10.64 -7.64
N PHE A 73 -18.05 9.32 -7.58
CA PHE A 73 -18.74 8.38 -8.47
C PHE A 73 -20.22 8.13 -8.05
N GLY A 74 -21.09 7.96 -9.05
CA GLY A 74 -22.53 7.74 -8.87
C GLY A 74 -22.92 6.28 -8.60
N GLN A 75 -24.18 5.93 -8.86
CA GLN A 75 -24.66 4.53 -8.80
C GLN A 75 -24.41 3.73 -10.10
N SER A 76 -24.07 4.42 -11.19
CA SER A 76 -23.70 3.79 -12.46
C SER A 76 -22.40 2.96 -12.30
N PRO A 77 -22.31 1.76 -12.92
CA PRO A 77 -21.06 0.98 -12.95
C PRO A 77 -19.96 1.69 -13.75
N ALA A 78 -20.33 2.65 -14.61
CA ALA A 78 -19.43 3.53 -15.33
C ALA A 78 -19.39 4.94 -14.70
N TRP A 79 -18.19 5.47 -14.52
CA TRP A 79 -17.93 6.84 -14.09
C TRP A 79 -16.84 7.44 -14.98
N TYR A 80 -17.10 8.63 -15.52
CA TYR A 80 -16.25 9.28 -16.53
C TYR A 80 -15.17 10.21 -15.94
N GLY A 81 -14.91 10.09 -14.63
CA GLY A 81 -14.03 11.01 -13.92
C GLY A 81 -14.71 12.32 -13.52
N HIS A 82 -13.90 13.27 -13.07
CA HIS A 82 -14.28 14.65 -12.81
C HIS A 82 -13.00 15.51 -12.82
N PRO A 83 -12.96 16.69 -13.47
CA PRO A 83 -11.71 17.43 -13.70
C PRO A 83 -10.85 17.70 -12.46
N THR A 84 -11.48 17.86 -11.28
CA THR A 84 -10.78 18.05 -10.00
C THR A 84 -10.09 16.79 -9.45
N ILE A 85 -10.53 15.60 -9.85
CA ILE A 85 -9.98 14.30 -9.43
C ILE A 85 -9.09 13.70 -10.54
N ASP A 86 -9.36 13.98 -11.81
CA ASP A 86 -8.65 13.37 -12.95
C ASP A 86 -7.14 13.62 -12.89
N SER A 87 -6.70 14.82 -12.51
CA SER A 87 -5.28 15.13 -12.30
C SER A 87 -4.64 14.30 -11.18
N LEU A 88 -5.37 14.04 -10.09
CA LEU A 88 -4.89 13.20 -8.97
C LEU A 88 -4.81 11.73 -9.38
N VAL A 89 -5.81 11.25 -10.15
CA VAL A 89 -5.83 9.89 -10.71
C VAL A 89 -4.69 9.69 -11.70
N ASN A 90 -4.47 10.63 -12.61
CA ASN A 90 -3.39 10.57 -13.59
C ASN A 90 -2.02 10.63 -12.91
N ALA A 91 -1.83 11.48 -11.90
CA ALA A 91 -0.61 11.51 -11.10
C ALA A 91 -0.38 10.18 -10.36
N TYR A 92 -1.43 9.59 -9.76
CA TYR A 92 -1.36 8.29 -9.11
C TYR A 92 -1.03 7.16 -10.08
N ILE A 93 -1.66 7.12 -11.27
CA ILE A 93 -1.37 6.14 -12.33
C ILE A 93 0.07 6.31 -12.80
N ALA A 94 0.50 7.52 -13.17
CA ALA A 94 1.87 7.78 -13.64
C ALA A 94 2.93 7.41 -12.58
N ASN A 95 2.68 7.73 -11.30
CA ASN A 95 3.58 7.36 -10.20
C ASN A 95 3.60 5.84 -9.99
N THR A 96 2.45 5.18 -9.97
CA THR A 96 2.34 3.74 -9.71
C THR A 96 2.80 2.90 -10.90
N GLN A 97 2.61 3.38 -12.13
CA GLN A 97 3.19 2.79 -13.34
C GLN A 97 4.72 2.93 -13.35
N ARG A 98 5.28 4.10 -13.00
CA ARG A 98 6.74 4.26 -12.84
C ARG A 98 7.30 3.30 -11.77
N ARG A 99 6.61 3.16 -10.63
CA ARG A 99 6.93 2.17 -9.57
C ARG A 99 6.93 0.74 -10.11
N ILE A 100 5.88 0.32 -10.82
CA ILE A 100 5.74 -1.03 -11.39
C ILE A 100 6.80 -1.31 -12.47
N LEU A 101 7.02 -0.39 -13.40
CA LEU A 101 7.98 -0.57 -14.50
C LEU A 101 9.42 -0.65 -14.01
N LYS A 102 9.84 0.21 -13.06
CA LYS A 102 11.14 0.06 -12.38
C LYS A 102 11.28 -1.33 -11.72
N SER A 103 10.26 -1.76 -10.97
CA SER A 103 10.27 -3.07 -10.30
C SER A 103 10.32 -4.29 -11.26
N LYS A 104 9.87 -4.11 -12.52
CA LYS A 104 9.99 -5.13 -13.57
C LYS A 104 11.38 -5.13 -14.22
N ALA A 105 11.98 -3.96 -14.45
CA ALA A 105 13.31 -3.84 -15.06
C ALA A 105 14.41 -4.55 -14.25
N GLY A 106 14.30 -4.57 -12.91
CA GLY A 106 15.23 -5.29 -12.02
C GLY A 106 14.99 -6.80 -11.88
N ARG A 107 13.98 -7.40 -12.55
CA ARG A 107 13.56 -8.79 -12.33
C ARG A 107 13.79 -9.71 -13.53
N LYS A 108 15.00 -10.26 -13.64
CA LYS A 108 15.15 -11.64 -14.14
C LYS A 108 14.64 -12.61 -13.06
N ALA A 109 13.88 -13.61 -13.48
CA ALA A 109 13.02 -14.38 -12.58
C ALA A 109 13.76 -15.24 -11.55
N ARG A 110 13.18 -15.35 -10.34
CA ARG A 110 13.18 -16.58 -9.52
C ARG A 110 12.01 -16.56 -8.54
N GLY A 111 11.31 -17.69 -8.43
CA GLY A 111 10.11 -17.84 -7.59
C GLY A 111 10.39 -18.55 -6.27
N LYS A 112 9.31 -18.77 -5.51
CA LYS A 112 9.21 -19.49 -4.21
C LYS A 112 10.06 -18.92 -3.06
N GLY A 113 9.38 -18.19 -2.18
CA GLY A 113 9.92 -17.71 -0.91
C GLY A 113 10.85 -16.50 -1.08
N GLY A 114 10.54 -15.41 -0.39
CA GLY A 114 11.48 -14.28 -0.30
C GLY A 114 12.69 -14.71 0.53
N ARG A 115 13.73 -15.24 -0.11
CA ARG A 115 15.00 -15.53 0.55
C ARG A 115 15.52 -14.22 1.12
N ARG A 116 15.75 -14.17 2.44
CA ARG A 116 16.27 -13.01 3.18
C ARG A 116 17.47 -12.46 2.40
N GLN A 117 17.45 -11.17 2.05
CA GLN A 117 18.59 -10.53 1.39
C GLN A 117 19.83 -10.76 2.26
N THR A 118 20.87 -11.33 1.66
CA THR A 118 22.10 -11.75 2.33
C THR A 118 23.14 -10.63 2.38
N ASP A 119 23.05 -9.67 1.46
CA ASP A 119 23.89 -8.47 1.45
C ASP A 119 23.53 -7.54 2.63
N PRO A 120 24.43 -7.32 3.61
CA PRO A 120 24.17 -6.46 4.77
C PRO A 120 24.06 -4.98 4.43
N GLU A 121 24.87 -4.48 3.48
CA GLU A 121 24.87 -3.07 3.09
C GLU A 121 23.56 -2.71 2.38
N LEU A 122 23.08 -3.60 1.49
CA LEU A 122 21.81 -3.40 0.82
C LEU A 122 20.61 -3.47 1.79
N ARG A 123 20.68 -4.29 2.85
CA ARG A 123 19.66 -4.28 3.92
C ARG A 123 19.66 -2.96 4.65
N LYS A 124 20.82 -2.52 5.12
CA LYS A 124 21.01 -1.26 5.83
C LYS A 124 20.52 -0.07 5.00
N ALA A 125 20.86 -0.02 3.72
CA ALA A 125 20.38 1.02 2.81
C ALA A 125 18.84 1.01 2.65
N VAL A 126 18.20 -0.16 2.61
CA VAL A 126 16.73 -0.30 2.61
C VAL A 126 16.11 0.18 3.93
N GLU A 127 16.72 -0.17 5.06
CA GLU A 127 16.29 0.22 6.41
C GLU A 127 16.41 1.76 6.57
N GLU A 128 17.59 2.35 6.30
CA GLU A 128 17.82 3.81 6.31
C GLU A 128 16.90 4.58 5.35
N ALA A 129 16.63 4.06 4.15
CA ALA A 129 15.72 4.70 3.19
C ALA A 129 14.27 4.68 3.67
N ALA A 130 13.84 3.61 4.36
CA ALA A 130 12.51 3.52 4.94
C ALA A 130 12.35 4.47 6.13
N VAL A 131 13.34 4.53 7.04
CA VAL A 131 13.38 5.46 8.19
C VAL A 131 13.32 6.91 7.71
N ARG A 132 14.15 7.28 6.72
CA ARG A 132 14.13 8.62 6.10
C ARG A 132 12.77 8.96 5.47
N HIS A 133 12.13 7.99 4.80
CA HIS A 133 10.80 8.20 4.22
C HIS A 133 9.71 8.35 5.30
N ALA A 134 9.78 7.59 6.39
CA ALA A 134 8.85 7.71 7.50
C ALA A 134 9.00 9.08 8.19
N GLY A 135 10.23 9.50 8.52
CA GLY A 135 10.50 10.81 9.11
C GLY A 135 9.99 11.97 8.25
N ALA A 136 10.34 11.97 6.95
CA ALA A 136 9.87 13.00 6.01
C ALA A 136 8.34 13.02 5.85
N TYR A 137 7.67 11.87 5.98
CA TYR A 137 6.21 11.81 6.01
C TYR A 137 5.67 12.54 7.26
N PHE A 138 6.10 12.16 8.47
CA PHE A 138 5.58 12.74 9.72
C PHE A 138 5.91 14.23 9.88
N GLN A 139 7.06 14.68 9.36
CA GLN A 139 7.44 16.10 9.32
C GLN A 139 6.62 16.94 8.33
N SER A 140 5.94 16.32 7.36
CA SER A 140 5.08 17.04 6.39
C SER A 140 3.71 17.37 6.97
N ASP A 141 3.04 18.39 6.43
CA ASP A 141 1.66 18.76 6.81
C ASP A 141 0.70 17.55 6.75
N VAL A 142 0.85 16.69 5.75
CA VAL A 142 0.02 15.48 5.55
C VAL A 142 0.27 14.43 6.65
N GLY A 143 1.49 14.37 7.18
CA GLY A 143 1.82 13.51 8.33
C GLY A 143 1.56 14.13 9.70
N GLY A 144 1.09 15.38 9.74
CA GLY A 144 0.77 16.12 10.97
C GLY A 144 1.85 17.08 11.46
N ALA A 145 2.81 17.47 10.59
CA ALA A 145 3.87 18.44 10.88
C ALA A 145 4.62 18.18 12.21
N CYS A 146 4.91 16.91 12.49
CA CYS A 146 5.49 16.45 13.74
C CYS A 146 6.99 16.76 13.84
N GLU A 147 7.46 17.03 15.05
CA GLU A 147 8.87 16.88 15.39
C GLU A 147 9.21 15.38 15.43
N VAL A 148 10.29 14.96 14.75
CA VAL A 148 10.65 13.55 14.63
C VAL A 148 12.07 13.32 15.13
N ILE A 149 12.21 12.40 16.09
CA ILE A 149 13.48 11.93 16.63
C ILE A 149 13.63 10.42 16.40
N SER A 150 14.87 9.95 16.23
CA SER A 150 15.19 8.52 16.15
C SER A 150 15.60 8.01 17.51
N VAL A 151 14.98 6.89 17.92
CA VAL A 151 15.16 6.23 19.22
C VAL A 151 15.49 4.74 19.07
N GLU A 152 15.81 4.28 17.85
CA GLU A 152 16.17 2.89 17.50
C GLU A 152 17.20 2.29 18.49
N ARG A 153 18.14 3.11 18.94
CA ARG A 153 19.28 2.71 19.80
C ARG A 153 18.91 2.57 21.27
N GLU A 154 17.74 3.07 21.67
CA GLU A 154 17.22 2.95 23.03
C GLU A 154 16.51 1.61 23.27
N ALA A 155 16.39 0.77 22.23
CA ALA A 155 15.78 -0.56 22.30
C ALA A 155 14.34 -0.56 22.86
N LYS A 156 13.60 0.53 22.67
CA LYS A 156 12.21 0.71 23.12
C LYS A 156 11.18 -0.20 22.42
N GLY A 157 11.52 -0.73 21.24
CA GLY A 157 10.62 -1.52 20.39
C GLY A 157 9.89 -0.71 19.31
N TRP A 158 10.43 0.46 18.97
CA TRP A 158 10.10 1.31 17.82
C TRP A 158 11.33 2.13 17.41
N ASP A 159 11.38 2.61 16.17
CA ASP A 159 12.54 3.31 15.59
C ASP A 159 12.50 4.83 15.76
N LEU A 160 11.30 5.43 15.67
CA LEU A 160 11.09 6.87 15.71
C LEU A 160 10.01 7.26 16.73
N GLU A 161 10.19 8.42 17.35
CA GLU A 161 9.12 9.12 18.06
C GLU A 161 8.75 10.38 17.26
N ALA A 162 7.47 10.52 16.92
CA ALA A 162 6.93 11.64 16.17
C ALA A 162 5.95 12.43 17.06
N ALA A 163 6.41 13.55 17.61
CA ALA A 163 5.65 14.43 18.49
C ALA A 163 4.84 15.44 17.66
N GLY A 164 3.51 15.34 17.75
CA GLY A 164 2.58 16.29 17.15
C GLY A 164 1.63 16.88 18.19
N VAL A 165 0.66 17.67 17.72
CA VAL A 165 -0.31 18.38 18.59
C VAL A 165 -1.18 17.40 19.42
N GLU A 166 -1.45 16.21 18.89
CA GLU A 166 -2.19 15.14 19.57
C GLU A 166 -1.32 14.25 20.49
N GLY A 167 -0.04 14.59 20.64
CA GLY A 167 0.96 13.83 21.41
C GLY A 167 1.94 13.05 20.54
N THR A 168 2.68 12.13 21.17
CA THR A 168 3.81 11.41 20.53
C THR A 168 3.41 10.03 20.01
N TRP A 169 3.46 9.88 18.68
CA TRP A 169 3.37 8.61 18.00
C TRP A 169 4.66 7.80 18.15
N LEU A 170 4.52 6.51 18.41
CA LEU A 170 5.61 5.53 18.44
C LEU A 170 5.65 4.82 17.10
N VAL A 171 6.71 4.98 16.31
CA VAL A 171 6.72 4.53 14.91
C VAL A 171 7.81 3.49 14.70
N GLU A 172 7.36 2.28 14.35
CA GLU A 172 8.18 1.16 13.92
C GLU A 172 8.23 1.12 12.39
N VAL A 173 9.43 1.08 11.80
CA VAL A 173 9.64 1.32 10.38
C VAL A 173 10.25 0.10 9.69
N LYS A 174 9.47 -0.57 8.85
CA LYS A 174 9.94 -1.75 8.09
C LYS A 174 10.19 -1.42 6.61
N GLY A 175 11.46 -1.41 6.22
CA GLY A 175 11.88 -1.29 4.81
C GLY A 175 11.84 -2.62 4.07
N LEU A 176 11.33 -2.62 2.84
CA LEU A 176 11.32 -3.77 1.94
C LEU A 176 11.83 -3.37 0.55
N SER A 177 12.67 -4.21 -0.06
CA SER A 177 13.17 -4.00 -1.43
C SER A 177 12.15 -4.34 -2.53
N GLY A 178 11.08 -5.07 -2.19
CA GLY A 178 10.03 -5.50 -3.13
C GLY A 178 8.69 -4.83 -2.90
N LEU A 179 7.75 -5.07 -3.84
CA LEU A 179 6.35 -4.63 -3.77
C LEU A 179 5.43 -5.51 -2.90
N ARG A 180 5.89 -6.67 -2.43
CA ARG A 180 5.08 -7.58 -1.59
C ARG A 180 5.30 -7.21 -0.13
N LEU A 181 4.23 -6.82 0.56
CA LEU A 181 4.26 -6.47 1.98
C LEU A 181 4.37 -7.75 2.81
N SER A 182 5.57 -8.06 3.28
CA SER A 182 5.87 -9.23 4.10
C SER A 182 7.17 -8.96 4.85
N CYS A 183 7.05 -8.54 6.11
CA CYS A 183 8.15 -8.26 7.03
C CYS A 183 8.01 -9.11 8.29
N GLU A 184 9.10 -9.25 9.03
CA GLU A 184 9.13 -9.84 10.37
C GLU A 184 9.32 -8.71 11.38
N VAL A 185 8.75 -8.87 12.58
CA VAL A 185 8.99 -7.99 13.74
C VAL A 185 9.74 -8.78 14.81
N THR A 186 10.60 -8.13 15.58
CA THR A 186 11.31 -8.76 16.70
C THR A 186 10.36 -9.00 17.89
N PRO A 187 10.71 -9.88 18.85
CA PRO A 187 9.90 -10.07 20.06
C PRO A 187 9.65 -8.78 20.86
N ASN A 188 10.62 -7.85 20.84
CA ASN A 188 10.52 -6.58 21.53
C ASN A 188 9.52 -5.63 20.84
N GLU A 189 9.60 -5.48 19.52
CA GLU A 189 8.62 -4.75 18.71
C GLU A 189 7.22 -5.34 18.87
N PHE A 190 7.11 -6.67 18.84
CA PHE A 190 5.83 -7.36 19.02
C PHE A 190 5.24 -7.17 20.42
N ALA A 191 6.07 -7.11 21.46
CA ALA A 191 5.63 -6.75 22.81
C ALA A 191 5.20 -5.28 22.88
N ALA A 192 6.00 -4.37 22.34
CA ALA A 192 5.73 -2.93 22.34
C ALA A 192 4.43 -2.58 21.58
N MET A 193 4.21 -3.17 20.39
CA MET A 193 3.00 -2.91 19.61
C MET A 193 1.73 -3.42 20.30
N ASN A 194 1.82 -4.52 21.07
CA ASN A 194 0.67 -5.10 21.76
C ASN A 194 0.45 -4.56 23.19
N ASN A 195 1.43 -3.86 23.77
CA ASN A 195 1.31 -3.25 25.10
C ASN A 195 0.12 -2.23 25.11
N PRO A 196 -0.86 -2.36 26.02
CA PRO A 196 -2.00 -1.44 26.12
C PRO A 196 -1.65 0.06 26.15
N ASP A 197 -0.54 0.42 26.79
CA ASP A 197 -0.09 1.82 26.98
C ASP A 197 0.53 2.42 25.71
N HIS A 198 0.99 1.55 24.81
CA HIS A 198 1.66 1.93 23.56
C HIS A 198 0.72 1.77 22.36
N ARG A 199 -0.03 0.67 22.30
CA ARG A 199 -0.80 0.20 21.13
C ARG A 199 -1.71 1.25 20.48
N LYS A 200 -2.32 2.14 21.27
CA LYS A 200 -3.18 3.23 20.75
C LYS A 200 -2.41 4.30 19.97
N ARG A 201 -1.14 4.53 20.34
CA ARG A 201 -0.22 5.51 19.75
C ARG A 201 0.92 4.89 18.95
N TYR A 202 0.89 3.56 18.78
CA TYR A 202 1.88 2.82 18.01
C TYR A 202 1.48 2.73 16.54
N ILE A 203 2.45 2.89 15.65
CA ILE A 203 2.29 2.88 14.20
C ILE A 203 3.30 1.90 13.62
N LEU A 204 2.82 0.94 12.81
CA LEU A 204 3.71 0.15 11.96
C LEU A 204 3.74 0.78 10.55
N TYR A 205 4.88 1.34 10.18
CA TYR A 205 5.10 2.07 8.93
C TYR A 205 5.93 1.20 7.97
N VAL A 206 5.29 0.55 7.01
CA VAL A 206 5.96 -0.39 6.09
C VAL A 206 6.21 0.28 4.73
N VAL A 207 7.47 0.36 4.31
CA VAL A 207 7.87 0.95 3.03
C VAL A 207 8.27 -0.15 2.04
N CYS A 208 7.39 -0.44 1.09
CA CYS A 208 7.69 -1.31 -0.04
C CYS A 208 8.52 -0.57 -1.10
N ASN A 209 9.44 -1.28 -1.77
CA ASN A 209 10.30 -0.75 -2.83
C ASN A 209 11.14 0.48 -2.40
N ALA A 210 11.70 0.43 -1.18
CA ALA A 210 12.21 1.58 -0.43
C ALA A 210 13.32 2.39 -1.12
N LEU A 211 14.22 1.74 -1.87
CA LEU A 211 15.36 2.40 -2.52
C LEU A 211 15.03 3.09 -3.85
N ASP A 212 13.96 2.69 -4.53
CA ASP A 212 13.74 3.05 -5.95
C ASP A 212 12.56 4.00 -6.19
N ALA A 213 11.42 3.63 -5.60
CA ALA A 213 10.14 4.31 -5.76
C ALA A 213 9.22 3.84 -4.62
N PRO A 214 9.38 4.39 -3.41
CA PRO A 214 8.75 3.87 -2.20
C PRO A 214 7.22 3.92 -2.25
N ILE A 215 6.60 2.94 -1.59
CA ILE A 215 5.17 2.83 -1.34
C ILE A 215 4.99 2.55 0.16
N ALA A 216 4.55 3.54 0.91
CA ALA A 216 4.26 3.39 2.34
C ALA A 216 2.89 2.72 2.57
N SER A 217 2.79 1.95 3.65
CA SER A 217 1.54 1.45 4.23
C SER A 217 1.60 1.68 5.74
N ILE A 218 0.63 2.45 6.25
CA ILE A 218 0.64 2.95 7.63
C ILE A 218 -0.45 2.23 8.41
N PHE A 219 -0.07 1.31 9.29
CA PHE A 219 -1.01 0.54 10.11
C PHE A 219 -1.14 1.13 11.51
N ARG A 220 -2.38 1.26 11.97
CA ARG A 220 -2.76 1.72 13.31
C ARG A 220 -3.71 0.70 13.95
N TRP A 221 -3.74 0.60 15.27
CA TRP A 221 -4.68 -0.27 15.98
C TRP A 221 -6.10 0.32 15.98
N GLN A 222 -7.06 -0.35 15.34
CA GLN A 222 -8.44 0.09 15.17
C GLN A 222 -9.41 -1.10 15.12
N ALA A 223 -10.48 -1.06 15.93
CA ALA A 223 -11.50 -2.11 15.99
C ALA A 223 -10.88 -3.53 16.05
N ASP A 224 -10.08 -3.72 17.10
CA ASP A 224 -9.34 -4.93 17.46
C ASP A 224 -8.47 -5.57 16.37
N ALA A 225 -7.99 -4.77 15.42
CA ALA A 225 -7.00 -5.19 14.44
C ALA A 225 -6.06 -4.05 14.03
N TRP A 226 -4.93 -4.40 13.42
CA TRP A 226 -4.04 -3.45 12.76
C TRP A 226 -4.52 -3.15 11.35
N ARG A 227 -4.83 -1.88 11.06
CA ARG A 227 -5.49 -1.45 9.82
C ARG A 227 -4.86 -0.21 9.20
N THR A 228 -4.97 -0.09 7.89
CA THR A 228 -4.70 1.15 7.12
C THR A 228 -6.00 1.95 6.84
N GLU A 229 -5.91 3.19 6.35
CA GLU A 229 -6.86 3.72 5.34
C GLU A 229 -6.50 3.10 3.97
N ASP A 230 -7.39 3.17 2.98
CA ASP A 230 -7.73 2.10 2.04
C ASP A 230 -8.52 0.95 2.70
N GLY A 231 -8.07 0.35 3.82
CA GLY A 231 -8.86 -0.62 4.61
C GLY A 231 -8.23 -2.00 4.84
N ARG A 232 -7.00 -2.20 4.35
CA ARG A 232 -6.23 -3.43 4.55
C ARG A 232 -6.00 -3.71 6.04
N VAL A 233 -5.92 -5.00 6.36
CA VAL A 233 -5.73 -5.52 7.73
C VAL A 233 -4.48 -6.38 7.75
N LEU A 234 -3.61 -6.25 8.77
CA LEU A 234 -2.48 -7.17 8.92
C LEU A 234 -2.95 -8.57 9.32
N GLU A 235 -2.36 -9.57 8.67
CA GLU A 235 -2.42 -10.96 9.09
C GLU A 235 -1.11 -11.27 9.84
N ILE A 236 -1.22 -11.60 11.13
CA ILE A 236 -0.09 -11.88 12.01
C ILE A 236 0.01 -13.38 12.20
N ALA A 237 1.11 -13.98 11.74
CA ALA A 237 1.45 -15.38 11.97
C ALA A 237 2.65 -15.44 12.94
N PRO A 238 2.44 -15.82 14.21
CA PRO A 238 3.53 -15.96 15.17
C PRO A 238 4.59 -16.97 14.69
N LYS A 239 5.87 -16.65 14.93
CA LYS A 239 6.99 -17.57 14.77
C LYS A 239 7.72 -17.72 16.09
N THR A 240 7.85 -18.95 16.57
CA THR A 240 8.75 -19.29 17.68
C THR A 240 10.13 -19.61 17.11
N GLY A 241 11.20 -19.10 17.72
CA GLY A 241 12.57 -19.27 17.22
C GLY A 241 13.56 -19.64 18.32
N ALA A 242 14.37 -20.65 18.05
CA ALA A 242 15.61 -20.97 18.74
C ALA A 242 16.47 -21.83 17.79
N VAL A 243 17.78 -21.59 17.76
CA VAL A 243 18.77 -22.52 17.21
C VAL A 243 19.98 -22.50 18.14
N LEU A 244 20.39 -23.67 18.59
CA LEU A 244 21.56 -23.91 19.44
C LEU A 244 22.46 -24.92 18.72
N SER A 245 23.76 -24.78 18.90
CA SER A 245 24.76 -25.70 18.32
C SER A 245 25.95 -25.84 19.24
N CYS A 246 26.40 -27.09 19.41
CA CYS A 246 27.67 -27.54 19.97
C CYS A 246 28.17 -28.62 19.00
N ASP A 247 29.50 -28.83 18.94
CA ASP A 247 30.21 -29.49 17.83
C ASP A 247 29.64 -30.84 17.35
#